data_AF-A0A1B7WHE9-F1
#
_entry.id   AF-A0A1B7WHE9-F1
#
_cell.length_a   1.000
_cell.length_b   1.000
_cell.length_c   1.000
_cell.angle_alpha   90.00
_cell.angle_beta   90.00
_cell.angle_gamma   90.00
#
_symmetry.space_group_name_H-M   'P 1'
#
loop_
_entity.id
_entity.type
_entity.pdbx_description
1 polymer ?
#
loop_
_entity_poly.entity_id
_entity_poly.type
_entity_poly.pdbx_seq_one_letter_code
_entity_poly.pdbx_strand_id
1 'polypeptide(L)' 'MLQSIEGIYKDGKIELKETPTGINTARIIVTFLDTNASVDLSSRGINEEQAAKLRARLQCFAQDWDQPEMEVYDAL' A
#
# COMPACT_ATOMS: atom_id res chain seq x y z
N MET A 1 0.87 -20.34 -7.40
CA MET A 1 0.83 -18.87 -7.47
C MET A 1 1.07 -18.34 -6.06
N LEU A 2 1.87 -17.29 -5.89
CA LEU A 2 2.06 -16.66 -4.58
C LEU A 2 0.81 -15.83 -4.24
N GLN A 3 0.39 -15.83 -2.98
CA GLN A 3 -0.72 -15.02 -2.48
C GLN A 3 -0.18 -14.14 -1.36
N SER A 4 -0.49 -12.85 -1.42
CA SER A 4 -0.16 -11.87 -0.38
C SER A 4 -1.44 -11.52 0.36
N ILE A 5 -1.44 -11.69 1.68
CA ILE A 5 -2.58 -11.42 2.54
C ILE A 5 -2.11 -10.51 3.67
N GLU A 6 -2.78 -9.37 3.85
CA GLU A 6 -2.53 -8.50 4.98
C GLU A 6 -3.09 -9.09 6.27
N GLY A 7 -2.46 -8.74 7.39
CA GLY A 7 -2.90 -9.12 8.71
C GLY A 7 -2.40 -8.14 9.76
N ILE A 8 -2.89 -8.32 10.99
CA ILE A 8 -2.42 -7.57 12.15
C ILE A 8 -1.47 -8.48 12.93
N TYR A 9 -0.24 -8.00 13.13
CA TYR A 9 0.68 -8.64 14.07
C TYR A 9 0.41 -8.13 15.49
N LYS A 10 0.18 -9.06 16.42
CA LYS A 10 -0.01 -8.76 17.84
C LYS A 10 0.56 -9.90 18.69
N ASP A 11 1.48 -9.56 19.59
CA ASP A 11 2.05 -10.49 20.57
C ASP A 11 2.58 -11.81 19.98
N GLY A 12 3.29 -11.73 18.84
CA GLY A 12 3.85 -12.91 18.16
C GLY A 12 2.86 -13.68 17.28
N LYS A 13 1.62 -13.22 17.17
CA LYS A 13 0.58 -13.82 16.32
C LYS A 13 0.22 -12.89 15.17
N ILE A 14 -0.14 -13.47 14.03
CA ILE A 14 -0.66 -12.75 12.87
C ILE A 14 -2.12 -13.14 12.70
N GLU A 15 -3.01 -12.15 12.80
CA GLU A 15 -4.43 -12.29 12.48
C GLU A 15 -4.62 -11.84 11.03
N LEU A 16 -4.84 -12.80 10.12
CA LEU A 16 -5.06 -12.53 8.70
C LEU A 16 -6.40 -11.81 8.51
N LYS A 17 -6.42 -10.76 7.69
CA LYS A 17 -7.67 -10.04 7.34
C LYS A 17 -8.62 -10.91 6.52
N GLU A 18 -8.10 -11.88 5.79
CA GLU A 18 -8.86 -12.84 5.00
C GLU A 18 -8.26 -14.25 5.11
N THR A 19 -9.11 -15.26 4.93
CA THR A 19 -8.67 -16.66 4.95
C THR A 19 -8.23 -17.08 3.54
N PRO A 20 -6.97 -17.51 3.33
CA PRO A 20 -6.54 -17.99 2.02
C PRO A 20 -7.33 -19.23 1.62
N THR A 21 -7.93 -19.19 0.43
CA THR A 21 -8.70 -20.31 -0.11
C THR A 21 -7.76 -21.38 -0.68
N GLY A 22 -7.97 -22.65 -0.29
CA GLY A 22 -7.22 -23.79 -0.83
C GLY A 22 -5.83 -23.99 -0.24
N ILE A 23 -5.46 -23.27 0.83
CA ILE A 23 -4.18 -23.43 1.53
C ILE A 23 -4.44 -24.00 2.93
N ASN A 24 -4.00 -25.25 3.17
CA ASN A 24 -4.09 -25.88 4.49
C ASN A 24 -2.77 -25.77 5.29
N THR A 25 -1.63 -25.81 4.61
CA THR A 25 -0.29 -25.66 5.23
C THR A 25 0.68 -25.09 4.21
N ALA A 26 1.41 -24.04 4.57
CA ALA A 26 2.38 -23.39 3.70
C ALA A 26 3.53 -22.74 4.50
N ARG A 27 4.67 -22.50 3.84
CA ARG A 27 5.72 -21.62 4.34
C ARG A 27 5.31 -20.17 4.09
N ILE A 28 5.50 -19.30 5.08
CA ILE A 28 5.14 -17.89 4.99
C ILE A 28 6.37 -16.98 5.08
N ILE A 29 6.26 -15.79 4.49
CA ILE A 29 7.16 -14.66 4.68
C ILE A 29 6.32 -13.55 5.30
N VAL A 30 6.86 -12.86 6.31
CA VAL A 30 6.16 -11.77 7.00
C VAL A 30 6.93 -10.48 6.74
N THR A 31 6.23 -9.49 6.20
CA THR A 31 6.75 -8.14 5.99
C THR A 31 6.03 -7.19 6.94
N PHE A 32 6.78 -6.50 7.80
CA PHE A 32 6.22 -5.49 8.69
C PHE A 32 6.17 -4.16 7.95
N LEU A 33 4.96 -3.68 7.71
CA LEU A 33 4.75 -2.35 7.15
C LEU A 33 4.98 -1.31 8.25
N ASP A 34 5.81 -0.31 7.95
CA ASP A 34 6.02 0.81 8.85
C ASP A 34 4.77 1.72 8.79
N THR A 35 3.93 1.63 9.82
CA THR A 35 2.72 2.45 9.93
C THR A 35 3.03 3.94 10.10
N ASN A 36 4.29 4.27 10.42
CA ASN A 36 4.77 5.64 10.56
C ASN A 36 5.58 6.12 9.34
N ALA A 37 5.70 5.29 8.28
CA ALA A 37 6.31 5.70 7.02
C ALA A 37 5.40 6.65 6.23
N SER A 38 5.01 7.76 6.86
CA SER A 38 4.62 8.95 6.12
C SER A 38 5.86 9.46 5.39
N VAL A 39 5.72 9.79 4.11
CA VAL A 39 6.78 10.49 3.39
C VAL A 39 6.85 11.90 3.94
N ASP A 40 7.86 12.17 4.77
CA ASP A 40 8.15 13.53 5.20
C ASP A 40 8.67 14.33 4.00
N LEU A 41 7.80 15.16 3.43
CA LEU A 41 8.11 16.02 2.30
C LEU A 41 9.08 17.14 2.70
N SER A 42 9.01 17.60 3.96
CA SER A 42 9.80 18.72 4.45
C SER A 42 11.28 18.37 4.58
N SER A 43 11.61 17.18 5.11
CA SER A 43 12.99 16.67 5.12
C SER A 43 13.55 16.40 3.73
N ARG A 44 12.69 16.28 2.72
CA ARG A 44 13.07 16.16 1.30
C ARG A 44 13.13 17.50 0.57
N GLY A 45 13.02 18.62 1.29
CA GLY A 45 13.12 19.97 0.73
C GLY A 45 11.88 20.40 -0.05
N ILE A 46 10.75 19.74 0.15
CA ILE A 46 9.47 20.08 -0.47
C ILE A 46 8.62 20.78 0.59
N ASN A 47 8.40 22.08 0.41
CA ASN A 47 7.50 22.85 1.25
C ASN A 47 6.03 22.69 0.81
N GLU A 48 5.10 23.24 1.60
CA GLU A 48 3.66 23.12 1.36
C GLU A 48 3.22 23.69 0.00
N GLU A 49 3.79 24.82 -0.43
CA GLU A 49 3.47 25.44 -1.73
C GLU A 49 3.92 24.54 -2.89
N GLN A 50 5.12 23.98 -2.80
CA GLN A 50 5.65 23.03 -3.78
C GLN A 50 4.83 21.74 -3.80
N ALA A 51 4.42 21.23 -2.64
CA ALA A 51 3.55 20.07 -2.53
C ALA A 51 2.17 20.32 -3.16
N ALA A 52 1.56 21.47 -2.88
CA ALA A 52 0.28 21.85 -3.47
C ALA A 52 0.38 21.99 -5.00
N LYS A 53 1.44 22.61 -5.50
CA LYS A 53 1.70 22.73 -6.94
C LYS A 53 1.93 21.38 -7.60
N LEU A 54 2.67 20.48 -6.93
CA LEU A 54 2.88 19.11 -7.42
C LEU A 54 1.54 18.36 -7.50
N ARG A 55 0.72 18.44 -6.45
CA ARG A 55 -0.61 17.80 -6.41
C ARG A 55 -1.52 18.33 -7.53
N ALA A 56 -1.58 19.64 -7.74
CA ALA A 56 -2.37 20.24 -8.80
C ALA A 56 -1.90 19.80 -10.20
N ARG A 57 -0.60 19.70 -10.43
CA ARG A 57 -0.03 19.22 -11.71
C ARG A 57 -0.35 17.75 -11.98
N LEU A 58 -0.38 16.92 -10.94
CA LEU A 58 -0.68 15.50 -11.07
C LEU A 58 -2.18 15.21 -11.12
N GLN A 59 -3.03 16.19 -10.81
CA GLN A 59 -4.47 16.01 -10.78
C GLN A 59 -5.09 15.65 -12.13
N CYS A 60 -4.45 16.01 -13.26
CA CYS A 60 -4.91 15.59 -14.58
C CYS A 60 -4.81 14.08 -14.80
N PHE A 61 -3.94 13.39 -14.05
CA PHE A 61 -3.82 11.93 -14.11
C PHE A 61 -4.79 11.24 -13.14
N ALA A 62 -5.37 11.95 -12.17
CA ALA A 62 -6.24 11.34 -11.16
C ALA A 62 -7.46 10.68 -11.79
N GLN A 63 -8.10 11.34 -12.78
CA GLN A 63 -9.27 10.77 -13.45
C GLN A 63 -8.96 9.44 -14.17
N ASP A 64 -7.79 9.32 -14.78
CA ASP A 64 -7.38 8.08 -15.46
C ASP A 64 -6.90 7.04 -14.45
N TRP A 65 -6.21 7.47 -13.39
CA TRP A 65 -5.68 6.62 -12.32
C TRP A 65 -6.78 6.02 -11.43
N ASP A 66 -7.86 6.77 -11.20
CA ASP A 66 -9.00 6.35 -10.39
C ASP A 66 -10.01 5.49 -11.18
N GLN A 67 -9.71 5.13 -12.44
CA GLN A 67 -10.56 4.24 -13.23
C GLN A 67 -10.47 2.79 -12.70
N PRO A 68 -11.57 2.03 -12.68
CA PRO A 68 -11.57 0.63 -12.26
C PRO A 68 -10.53 -0.23 -13.01
N GLU A 69 -10.21 0.12 -14.25
CA GLU A 69 -9.21 -0.55 -15.07
C GLU A 69 -7.79 -0.43 -14.50
N MET A 70 -7.50 0.60 -13.71
CA MET A 70 -6.19 0.80 -13.07
C MET A 70 -6.00 -0.03 -11.81
N GLU A 71 -7.08 -0.58 -11.22
CA GLU A 71 -7.00 -1.52 -10.09
C GLU A 71 -6.17 -2.78 -10.43
N VAL A 72 -5.99 -3.07 -11.73
CA VAL A 72 -5.12 -4.16 -12.21
C VAL A 72 -3.67 -3.97 -11.76
N TYR A 73 -3.19 -2.74 -11.61
CA TYR A 73 -1.82 -2.48 -11.14
C TYR A 73 -1.64 -2.69 -9.64
N ASP A 74 -2.70 -2.56 -8.85
CA ASP A 74 -2.67 -2.83 -7.41
C ASP A 74 -2.70 -4.35 -7.10
N ALA A 75 -3.09 -5.17 -8.08
CA ALA A 75 -3.17 -6.64 -7.98
C ALA A 75 -1.88 -7.38 -8.42
N LEU A 76 -0.80 -6.67 -8.77
CA LEU A 76 0.51 -7.21 -9.20
C LEU A 76 1.49 -7.33 -8.03
#